data_AF-A0A3A4V9A2-F1
#
_entry.id   AF-A0A3A4V9A2-F1
#
_cell.length_a   1.000
_cell.length_b   1.000
_cell.length_c   1.000
_cell.angle_alpha   90.00
_cell.angle_beta   90.00
_cell.angle_gamma   90.00
#
_symmetry.space_group_name_H-M   'P 1'
#
loop_
_entity.id
_entity.type
_entity.pdbx_description
1 polymer ?
#
loop_
_entity_poly.entity_id
_entity_poly.type
_entity_poly.pdbx_seq_one_letter_code
_entity_poly.pdbx_strand_id
1 'polypeptide(L)'
;MVFYFYECNSGADHTSSSYGTLLEAVLERWNYSNSPNRPQKPIFSLGVFANRTHLTVCSLQEEKVGEYQSRKNIFVKITGDLADDRADVHEWIAERSQEGFVVVCIGGGTRISDMCRDENIPYEFCELGRQLPTFRARQKARDILEENQQMMQDMLAARGIQANVIIPVLDIASVLCHVNGDAMVQNAYLGFDDLYVLTLEGREDKKRQQFAKLPRVSVVSFPRLDSTSRNAF
;
A
#
# COMPACT_ATOMS: atom_id res chain seq x y z
N MET A 1 -14.31 -20.82 -12.02
CA MET A 1 -15.10 -21.67 -11.09
C MET A 1 -14.13 -22.57 -10.37
N VAL A 2 -13.96 -22.39 -9.05
CA VAL A 2 -13.03 -23.18 -8.22
C VAL A 2 -13.89 -24.10 -7.36
N PHE A 3 -13.66 -25.41 -7.42
CA PHE A 3 -14.30 -26.36 -6.52
C PHE A 3 -13.30 -26.70 -5.41
N TYR A 4 -13.69 -26.47 -4.15
CA TYR A 4 -12.94 -26.95 -2.99
C TYR A 4 -13.54 -28.29 -2.56
N PHE A 5 -12.74 -29.36 -2.69
CA PHE A 5 -13.06 -30.64 -2.07
C PHE A 5 -12.38 -30.67 -0.71
N TYR A 6 -13.16 -30.69 0.36
CA TYR A 6 -12.64 -30.93 1.70
C TYR A 6 -12.70 -32.44 1.97
N GLU A 7 -11.55 -33.10 1.94
CA GLU A 7 -11.43 -34.46 2.47
C GLU A 7 -11.47 -34.38 4.01
N CYS A 8 -12.57 -34.84 4.60
CA CYS A 8 -12.61 -35.13 6.02
C CYS A 8 -11.79 -36.40 6.27
N ASN A 9 -10.53 -36.24 6.68
CA ASN A 9 -9.67 -37.34 7.13
C ASN A 9 -10.20 -37.92 8.45
N SER A 10 -11.21 -38.79 8.37
CA SER A 10 -11.54 -39.74 9.44
C SER A 10 -11.14 -41.13 8.95
N GLY A 11 -10.04 -41.65 9.49
CA GLY A 11 -9.48 -42.95 9.11
C GLY A 11 -10.51 -44.07 9.23
N ALA A 12 -10.91 -44.63 8.10
CA ALA A 12 -11.59 -45.91 7.98
C ALA A 12 -11.48 -46.41 6.55
N ASP A 13 -11.21 -47.71 6.39
CA ASP A 13 -11.18 -48.42 5.11
C ASP A 13 -12.51 -48.26 4.36
N HIS A 14 -12.44 -47.73 3.14
CA HIS A 14 -13.59 -47.53 2.26
C HIS A 14 -13.40 -48.30 0.94
N THR A 15 -14.40 -49.11 0.60
CA THR A 15 -14.51 -49.86 -0.65
C THR A 15 -14.88 -48.92 -1.82
N SER A 16 -14.22 -49.13 -2.96
CA SER A 16 -14.07 -48.21 -4.10
C SER A 16 -15.29 -47.98 -5.00
N SER A 17 -16.49 -48.42 -4.63
CA SER A 17 -17.61 -48.52 -5.58
C SER A 17 -18.53 -47.30 -5.69
N SER A 18 -18.61 -46.41 -4.68
CA SER A 18 -19.60 -45.30 -4.66
C SER A 18 -19.07 -43.96 -5.15
N TYR A 19 -17.75 -43.79 -5.28
CA TYR A 19 -17.14 -42.54 -5.75
C TYR A 19 -17.19 -42.37 -7.28
N GLY A 20 -17.26 -43.47 -8.05
CA GLY A 20 -17.27 -43.42 -9.52
C GLY A 20 -18.47 -42.68 -10.10
N THR A 21 -19.66 -42.90 -9.55
CA THR A 21 -20.92 -42.34 -10.09
C THR A 21 -21.05 -40.83 -9.85
N LEU A 22 -20.49 -40.32 -8.75
CA LEU A 22 -20.47 -38.88 -8.44
C LEU A 22 -19.46 -38.14 -9.31
N LEU A 23 -18.29 -38.75 -9.57
CA LEU A 23 -17.27 -38.16 -10.43
C LEU A 23 -17.77 -38.05 -11.89
N GLU A 24 -18.45 -39.08 -12.39
CA GLU A 24 -19.03 -39.06 -13.74
C GLU A 24 -20.10 -37.97 -13.91
N ALA A 25 -21.00 -37.80 -12.93
CA ALA A 25 -22.01 -36.73 -12.99
C ALA A 25 -21.40 -35.32 -12.95
N VAL A 26 -20.27 -35.13 -12.26
CA VAL A 26 -19.53 -33.86 -12.23
C VAL A 26 -18.81 -33.62 -13.56
N LEU A 27 -18.19 -34.66 -14.13
CA LEU A 27 -17.46 -34.59 -15.40
C LEU A 27 -18.40 -34.36 -16.60
N GLU A 28 -19.58 -34.97 -16.64
CA GLU A 28 -20.59 -34.70 -17.67
C GLU A 28 -21.05 -33.23 -17.64
N ARG A 29 -21.24 -32.67 -16.44
CA ARG A 29 -21.59 -31.24 -16.28
C ARG A 29 -20.43 -30.32 -16.67
N TRP A 30 -19.19 -30.72 -16.42
CA TRP A 30 -18.00 -29.96 -16.81
C TRP A 30 -17.83 -29.89 -18.34
N ASN A 31 -17.97 -31.01 -19.04
CA ASN A 31 -17.90 -31.03 -20.50
C ASN A 31 -18.99 -30.18 -21.16
N TYR A 32 -20.17 -30.10 -20.54
CA TYR A 32 -21.25 -29.23 -20.99
C TYR A 32 -20.98 -27.73 -20.78
N SER A 33 -20.10 -27.37 -19.82
CA SER A 33 -19.82 -25.98 -19.45
C SER A 33 -18.73 -25.29 -20.29
N ASN A 34 -17.86 -26.05 -20.97
CA ASN A 34 -16.74 -25.52 -21.77
C ASN A 34 -17.06 -25.33 -23.27
N SER A 35 -18.34 -25.25 -23.65
CA SER A 35 -18.73 -25.01 -25.05
C SER A 35 -18.45 -23.56 -25.46
N PRO A 36 -17.76 -23.30 -26.59
CA PRO A 36 -17.27 -21.97 -26.96
C PRO A 36 -18.37 -20.95 -27.33
N ASN A 37 -19.63 -21.35 -27.44
CA ASN A 37 -20.73 -20.51 -27.92
C ASN A 37 -21.82 -20.20 -26.88
N ARG A 38 -21.48 -20.04 -25.59
CA ARG A 38 -22.47 -19.73 -24.55
C ARG A 38 -22.46 -18.27 -24.07
N PRO A 39 -23.65 -17.68 -23.80
CA PRO A 39 -23.75 -16.45 -23.03
C PRO A 39 -23.24 -16.68 -21.60
N GLN A 40 -22.46 -15.73 -21.07
CA GLN A 40 -21.97 -15.76 -19.70
C GLN A 40 -23.16 -15.85 -18.74
N LYS A 41 -23.36 -17.02 -18.13
CA LYS A 41 -24.30 -17.22 -17.03
C LYS A 41 -23.54 -17.18 -15.70
N PRO A 42 -24.21 -16.77 -14.60
CA PRO A 42 -23.58 -16.70 -13.29
C PRO A 42 -22.93 -18.02 -12.89
N ILE A 43 -21.77 -17.93 -12.25
CA ILE A 43 -20.99 -19.07 -11.78
C ILE A 43 -21.65 -19.59 -10.51
N PHE A 44 -22.46 -20.64 -10.63
CA PHE A 44 -23.02 -21.36 -9.48
C PHE A 44 -21.98 -22.31 -8.90
N SER A 45 -21.24 -21.92 -7.86
CA SER A 45 -20.54 -22.95 -7.08
C SER A 45 -21.57 -23.80 -6.34
N LEU A 46 -21.40 -25.13 -6.36
CA LEU A 46 -22.24 -26.07 -5.62
C LEU A 46 -21.30 -26.78 -4.64
N GLY A 47 -21.42 -26.47 -3.35
CA GLY A 47 -20.71 -27.19 -2.30
C GLY A 47 -21.52 -28.42 -1.89
N VAL A 48 -20.97 -29.62 -2.08
CA VAL A 48 -21.58 -30.85 -1.58
C VAL A 48 -20.81 -31.27 -0.33
N PHE A 49 -21.46 -31.18 0.83
CA PHE A 49 -20.94 -31.74 2.08
C PHE A 49 -21.60 -33.09 2.32
N ALA A 50 -20.78 -34.15 2.30
CA ALA A 50 -21.21 -35.49 2.68
C ALA A 50 -20.73 -35.79 4.10
N ASN A 51 -21.66 -36.02 5.01
CA ASN A 51 -21.37 -36.69 6.29
C ASN A 51 -22.14 -38.02 6.33
N ARG A 52 -21.64 -39.01 7.08
CA ARG A 52 -21.94 -40.46 6.95
C ARG A 52 -23.42 -40.88 6.92
N THR A 53 -24.36 -40.02 7.29
CA THR A 53 -25.79 -40.35 7.34
C THR A 53 -26.72 -39.36 6.65
N HIS A 54 -26.24 -38.20 6.19
CA HIS A 54 -27.08 -37.20 5.51
C HIS A 54 -26.30 -36.38 4.49
N LEU A 55 -26.85 -36.30 3.27
CA LEU A 55 -26.38 -35.40 2.23
C LEU A 55 -27.11 -34.06 2.40
N THR A 56 -26.38 -33.00 2.77
CA THR A 56 -26.95 -31.65 2.83
C THR A 56 -26.50 -30.89 1.59
N VAL A 57 -27.44 -30.61 0.69
CA VAL A 57 -27.21 -29.73 -0.46
C VAL A 57 -27.50 -28.31 0.02
N CYS A 58 -26.45 -27.55 0.35
CA CYS A 58 -26.60 -26.13 0.62
C CYS A 58 -26.76 -25.40 -0.72
N SER A 59 -27.95 -24.86 -0.99
CA SER A 59 -28.09 -23.91 -2.09
C SER A 59 -27.36 -22.63 -1.72
N LEU A 60 -26.22 -22.40 -2.34
CA LEU A 60 -25.53 -21.11 -2.24
C LEU A 60 -26.47 -20.05 -2.83
N GLN A 61 -26.96 -19.18 -1.97
CA GLN A 61 -27.75 -18.03 -2.39
C GLN A 61 -26.84 -17.13 -3.23
N GLU A 62 -27.35 -16.66 -4.37
CA GLU A 62 -26.69 -15.64 -5.17
C GLU A 62 -26.64 -14.35 -4.34
N GLU A 63 -25.57 -14.18 -3.56
CA GLU A 63 -25.25 -12.85 -3.06
C GLU A 63 -24.99 -11.99 -4.30
N LYS A 64 -25.82 -10.95 -4.46
CA LYS A 64 -25.59 -9.92 -5.47
C LYS A 64 -24.19 -9.39 -5.23
N VAL A 65 -23.27 -9.76 -6.11
CA VAL A 65 -21.94 -9.17 -6.17
C VAL A 65 -22.18 -7.71 -6.54
N GLY A 66 -22.29 -6.85 -5.52
CA GLY A 66 -22.32 -5.41 -5.72
C GLY A 66 -21.09 -5.03 -6.53
N GLU A 67 -21.22 -4.06 -7.43
CA GLU A 67 -20.08 -3.56 -8.20
C GLU A 67 -18.94 -3.23 -7.24
N TYR A 68 -17.91 -4.08 -7.23
CA TYR A 68 -16.74 -3.91 -6.40
C TYR A 68 -15.95 -2.76 -7.02
N GLN A 69 -16.22 -1.53 -6.59
CA GLN A 69 -15.33 -0.43 -6.87
C GLN A 69 -13.99 -0.77 -6.23
N SER A 70 -12.98 -1.04 -7.06
CA SER A 70 -11.63 -1.27 -6.58
C SER A 70 -11.21 -0.07 -5.74
N ARG A 71 -10.81 -0.32 -4.49
CA ARG A 71 -10.23 0.73 -3.64
C ARG A 71 -9.06 1.36 -4.37
N LYS A 72 -9.02 2.69 -4.43
CA LYS A 72 -7.91 3.41 -5.05
C LYS A 72 -6.61 3.16 -4.28
N ASN A 73 -5.50 3.10 -4.99
CA ASN A 73 -4.16 3.14 -4.41
C ASN A 73 -3.66 4.58 -4.43
N ILE A 74 -3.40 5.15 -3.26
CA ILE A 74 -3.00 6.55 -3.08
C ILE A 74 -1.56 6.62 -2.54
N PHE A 75 -0.68 7.32 -3.24
CA PHE A 75 0.69 7.58 -2.77
C PHE A 75 0.82 9.02 -2.27
N VAL A 76 1.34 9.21 -1.07
CA VAL A 76 1.46 10.52 -0.43
C VAL A 76 2.91 10.75 -0.03
N LYS A 77 3.61 11.64 -0.71
CA LYS A 77 4.96 12.07 -0.30
C LYS A 77 4.86 13.30 0.59
N ILE A 78 5.48 13.23 1.77
CA ILE A 78 5.50 14.32 2.74
C ILE A 78 6.92 14.89 2.83
N THR A 79 7.06 16.22 2.71
CA THR A 79 8.35 16.86 3.01
C THR A 79 8.68 16.73 4.49
N GLY A 80 9.96 16.53 4.84
CA GLY A 80 10.36 16.37 6.25
C GLY A 80 9.95 17.52 7.18
N ASP A 81 9.72 18.74 6.66
CA ASP A 81 9.23 19.87 7.46
C ASP A 81 7.74 19.76 7.85
N LEU A 82 7.03 18.77 7.31
CA LEU A 82 5.66 18.42 7.64
C LEU A 82 5.57 17.07 8.38
N ALA A 83 6.71 16.47 8.73
CA ALA A 83 6.78 15.18 9.41
C ALA A 83 6.56 15.27 10.92
N ASP A 84 6.54 16.49 11.47
CA ASP A 84 6.24 16.74 12.89
C ASP A 84 4.73 16.58 13.17
N ASP A 85 4.32 16.58 14.44
CA ASP A 85 2.91 16.40 14.81
C ASP A 85 2.05 17.59 14.37
N ARG A 86 1.51 17.49 13.14
CA ARG A 86 0.68 18.49 12.50
C ARG A 86 -0.72 17.96 12.28
N ALA A 87 -1.65 18.43 13.10
CA ALA A 87 -3.06 18.01 13.05
C ALA A 87 -3.69 18.20 11.66
N ASP A 88 -3.39 19.30 10.97
CA ASP A 88 -3.90 19.61 9.64
C ASP A 88 -3.41 18.63 8.56
N VAL A 89 -2.14 18.23 8.64
CA VAL A 89 -1.58 17.20 7.74
C VAL A 89 -2.21 15.84 8.03
N HIS A 90 -2.38 15.49 9.31
CA HIS A 90 -2.98 14.21 9.72
C HIS A 90 -4.45 14.11 9.33
N GLU A 91 -5.23 15.17 9.51
CA GLU A 91 -6.63 15.25 9.07
C GLU A 91 -6.75 15.05 7.56
N TRP A 92 -5.88 15.71 6.79
CA TRP A 92 -5.85 15.54 5.34
C TRP A 92 -5.55 14.08 4.93
N ILE A 93 -4.62 13.40 5.60
CA ILE A 93 -4.34 11.97 5.35
C ILE A 93 -5.53 11.10 5.75
N ALA A 94 -6.20 11.42 6.86
CA ALA A 94 -7.37 10.71 7.34
C ALA A 94 -8.50 10.73 6.30
N GLU A 95 -8.78 11.88 5.68
CA GLU A 95 -9.76 11.97 4.60
C GLU A 95 -9.41 11.05 3.43
N ARG A 96 -8.16 11.08 2.94
CA ARG A 96 -7.73 10.23 1.83
C ARG A 96 -7.78 8.74 2.18
N SER A 97 -7.56 8.38 3.44
CA SER A 97 -7.68 6.99 3.90
C SER A 97 -9.11 6.44 3.82
N GLN A 98 -10.12 7.30 3.77
CA GLN A 98 -11.50 6.88 3.53
C GLN A 98 -11.78 6.57 2.04
N GLU A 99 -10.96 7.09 1.13
CA GLU A 99 -11.12 6.93 -0.32
C GLU A 99 -10.39 5.70 -0.87
N GLY A 100 -9.38 5.20 -0.16
CA GLY A 100 -8.56 4.10 -0.67
C GLY A 100 -7.43 3.66 0.26
N PHE A 101 -6.55 2.82 -0.29
CA PHE A 101 -5.34 2.35 0.35
C PHE A 101 -4.25 3.42 0.24
N VAL A 102 -3.85 4.01 1.38
CA VAL A 102 -2.89 5.11 1.43
C VAL A 102 -1.50 4.62 1.83
N VAL A 103 -0.49 5.00 1.05
CA VAL A 103 0.93 4.83 1.36
C VAL A 103 1.58 6.20 1.53
N VAL A 104 2.08 6.48 2.73
CA VAL A 104 2.78 7.73 3.09
C VAL A 104 4.29 7.52 3.00
N CYS A 105 4.97 8.24 2.12
CA CYS A 105 6.42 8.28 2.02
C CYS A 105 6.97 9.53 2.73
N ILE A 106 7.67 9.32 3.85
CA ILE A 106 8.21 10.38 4.70
C ILE A 106 9.69 10.63 4.44
N GLY A 107 10.06 11.90 4.21
CA GLY A 107 11.45 12.31 4.01
C GLY A 107 12.16 12.74 5.29
N GLY A 108 13.49 12.80 5.26
CA GLY A 108 14.35 13.28 6.37
C GLY A 108 15.23 14.48 6.00
N GLY A 109 14.86 15.24 4.97
CA GLY A 109 15.72 16.25 4.34
C GLY A 109 16.45 17.19 5.32
N THR A 110 15.68 17.88 6.18
CA THR A 110 16.18 18.84 7.17
C THR A 110 17.01 18.14 8.26
N ARG A 111 16.42 17.16 8.96
CA ARG A 111 17.07 16.40 10.04
C ARG A 111 18.39 15.75 9.63
N ILE A 112 18.46 15.16 8.43
CA ILE A 112 19.71 14.57 7.92
C ILE A 112 20.75 15.65 7.58
N SER A 113 20.33 16.83 7.09
CA SER A 113 21.27 17.95 6.85
C SER A 113 21.86 18.44 8.17
N ASP A 114 21.02 18.55 9.19
CA ASP A 114 21.41 18.99 10.52
C ASP A 114 22.40 18.00 11.14
N MET A 115 22.10 16.69 11.10
CA MET A 115 23.04 15.64 11.51
C MET A 115 24.38 15.72 10.77
N CYS A 116 24.36 15.93 9.44
CA CYS A 116 25.62 16.04 8.68
C CYS A 116 26.43 17.27 9.11
N ARG A 117 25.77 18.40 9.37
CA ARG A 117 26.41 19.64 9.83
C ARG A 117 27.01 19.46 11.22
N ASP A 118 26.25 18.90 12.16
CA ASP A 118 26.65 18.75 13.56
C ASP A 118 27.84 17.79 13.71
N GLU A 119 27.94 16.79 12.83
CA GLU A 119 29.03 15.82 12.83
C GLU A 119 30.17 16.12 11.85
N ASN A 120 30.12 17.27 11.16
CA ASN A 120 31.09 17.64 10.12
C ASN A 120 31.22 16.56 9.00
N ILE A 121 30.10 15.93 8.62
CA ILE A 121 30.03 14.98 7.52
C ILE A 121 29.80 15.75 6.22
N PRO A 122 30.74 15.71 5.25
CA PRO A 122 30.53 16.37 3.96
C PRO A 122 29.45 15.63 3.16
N TYR A 123 28.64 16.41 2.43
CA TYR A 123 27.62 15.89 1.54
C TYR A 123 27.38 16.81 0.34
N GLU A 124 26.90 16.25 -0.75
CA GLU A 124 26.52 16.97 -1.95
C GLU A 124 25.08 16.63 -2.34
N PHE A 125 24.35 17.61 -2.89
CA PHE A 125 23.04 17.35 -3.47
C PHE A 125 23.19 17.08 -4.97
N CYS A 126 22.63 15.96 -5.43
CA CYS A 126 22.47 15.62 -6.83
C CYS A 126 20.98 15.41 -7.15
N GLU A 127 20.67 15.15 -8.42
CA GLU A 127 19.29 14.93 -8.87
C GLU A 127 18.62 13.75 -8.14
N LEU A 128 19.41 12.71 -7.81
CA LEU A 128 18.93 11.50 -7.15
C LEU A 128 18.82 11.64 -5.63
N GLY A 129 19.30 12.74 -5.04
CA GLY A 129 19.21 13.01 -3.61
C GLY A 129 20.52 13.50 -3.00
N ARG A 130 20.78 13.07 -1.76
CA ARG A 130 21.99 13.43 -1.04
C ARG A 130 23.06 12.36 -1.20
N GLN A 131 24.22 12.74 -1.72
CA GLN A 131 25.38 11.88 -1.79
C GLN A 131 26.16 11.96 -0.48
N LEU A 132 26.25 10.82 0.21
CA LEU A 132 27.00 10.66 1.46
C LEU A 132 28.20 9.73 1.21
N PRO A 133 29.44 10.19 1.45
CA PRO A 133 30.63 9.49 0.97
C PRO A 133 30.88 8.17 1.71
N THR A 134 30.61 8.12 3.02
CA THR A 134 30.93 6.96 3.85
C THR A 134 29.70 6.09 4.12
N PHE A 135 29.93 4.80 4.35
CA PHE A 135 28.89 3.86 4.79
C PHE A 135 28.25 4.33 6.11
N ARG A 136 29.07 4.81 7.06
CA ARG A 136 28.60 5.33 8.36
C ARG A 136 27.65 6.51 8.19
N ALA A 137 27.95 7.45 7.29
CA ALA A 137 27.06 8.58 7.03
C ALA A 137 25.73 8.12 6.42
N ARG A 138 25.77 7.16 5.49
CA ARG A 138 24.56 6.54 4.91
C ARG A 138 23.73 5.83 5.99
N GLN A 139 24.36 5.07 6.88
CA GLN A 139 23.66 4.41 7.99
C GLN A 139 22.95 5.44 8.89
N LYS A 140 23.63 6.53 9.28
CA LYS A 140 23.00 7.57 10.10
C LYS A 140 21.82 8.26 9.41
N ALA A 141 21.94 8.51 8.11
CA ALA A 141 20.84 9.06 7.34
C ALA A 141 19.64 8.09 7.28
N ARG A 142 19.90 6.78 7.20
CA ARG A 142 18.88 5.74 7.30
C ARG A 142 18.22 5.72 8.66
N ASP A 143 19.01 5.73 9.75
CA ASP A 143 18.50 5.70 11.11
C ASP A 143 17.49 6.85 11.35
N ILE A 144 17.80 8.07 10.85
CA ILE A 144 16.88 9.22 10.90
C ILE A 144 15.60 8.98 10.09
N LEU A 145 15.68 8.34 8.92
CA LEU A 145 14.49 8.02 8.14
C LEU A 145 13.62 6.99 8.84
N GLU A 146 14.22 5.94 9.42
CA GLU A 146 13.51 4.90 10.17
C GLU A 146 12.87 5.48 11.44
N GLU A 147 13.55 6.40 12.14
CA GLU A 147 12.96 7.15 13.26
C GLU A 147 11.74 7.95 12.80
N ASN A 148 11.86 8.72 11.70
CA ASN A 148 10.73 9.47 11.14
C ASN A 148 9.56 8.56 10.74
N GLN A 149 9.86 7.39 10.19
CA GLN A 149 8.86 6.39 9.83
C GLN A 149 8.10 5.92 11.07
N GLN A 150 8.83 5.47 12.09
CA GLN A 150 8.25 4.98 13.33
C GLN A 150 7.38 6.05 13.99
N MET A 151 7.91 7.27 14.14
CA MET A 151 7.16 8.41 14.71
C MET A 151 5.84 8.65 13.96
N MET A 152 5.88 8.70 12.63
CA MET A 152 4.67 8.93 11.83
C MET A 152 3.69 7.76 11.90
N GLN A 153 4.17 6.52 11.92
CA GLN A 153 3.32 5.34 12.12
C GLN A 153 2.59 5.41 13.45
N ASP A 154 3.31 5.72 14.53
CA ASP A 154 2.74 5.83 15.87
C ASP A 154 1.70 6.96 15.95
N MET A 155 2.00 8.12 15.35
CA MET A 155 1.07 9.27 15.30
C MET A 155 -0.23 8.97 14.54
N LEU A 156 -0.14 8.27 13.41
CA LEU A 156 -1.31 7.88 12.63
C LEU A 156 -2.11 6.78 13.32
N ALA A 157 -1.43 5.79 13.90
CA ALA A 157 -2.05 4.69 14.64
C ALA A 157 -2.80 5.20 15.88
N ALA A 158 -2.20 6.11 16.65
CA ALA A 158 -2.83 6.73 17.82
C ALA A 158 -4.12 7.50 17.47
N ARG A 159 -4.26 7.94 16.20
CA ARG A 159 -5.43 8.65 15.67
C ARG A 159 -6.41 7.74 14.92
N GLY A 160 -6.14 6.44 14.84
CA GLY A 160 -6.96 5.48 14.09
C GLY A 160 -6.94 5.69 12.57
N ILE A 161 -5.92 6.37 12.04
CA ILE A 161 -5.79 6.64 10.60
C ILE A 161 -5.14 5.45 9.91
N GLN A 162 -5.85 4.86 8.93
CA GLN A 162 -5.37 3.68 8.20
C GLN A 162 -4.46 4.08 7.03
N ALA A 163 -3.15 4.14 7.27
CA ALA A 163 -2.16 4.34 6.21
C ALA A 163 -0.86 3.60 6.50
N ASN A 164 -0.19 3.14 5.44
CA ASN A 164 1.13 2.52 5.54
C ASN A 164 2.21 3.58 5.36
N VAL A 165 3.14 3.69 6.32
CA VAL A 165 4.25 4.64 6.21
C VAL A 165 5.51 3.92 5.72
N ILE A 166 6.17 4.49 4.73
CA ILE A 166 7.44 4.05 4.16
C ILE A 166 8.46 5.19 4.15
N ILE A 167 9.73 4.84 3.92
CA ILE A 167 10.83 5.78 3.71
C ILE A 167 11.33 5.70 2.26
N PRO A 168 11.96 6.77 1.72
CA PRO A 168 12.48 6.77 0.37
C PRO A 168 13.82 6.02 0.29
N VAL A 169 13.77 4.71 0.54
CA VAL A 169 14.88 3.77 0.42
C VAL A 169 14.45 2.64 -0.50
N LEU A 170 15.25 2.37 -1.53
CA LEU A 170 15.06 1.22 -2.41
C LEU A 170 16.05 0.12 -2.01
N ASP A 171 15.58 -1.12 -1.98
CA ASP A 171 16.44 -2.29 -1.87
C ASP A 171 16.80 -2.79 -3.27
N ILE A 172 18.09 -2.77 -3.61
CA ILE A 172 18.61 -3.32 -4.85
C ILE A 172 19.57 -4.46 -4.49
N ALA A 173 19.06 -5.69 -4.64
CA ALA A 173 19.68 -6.93 -4.19
C ALA A 173 19.90 -6.99 -2.66
N SER A 174 21.01 -6.45 -2.19
CA SER A 174 21.35 -6.35 -0.76
C SER A 174 21.86 -4.95 -0.38
N VAL A 175 21.73 -4.00 -1.30
CA VAL A 175 22.22 -2.63 -1.16
C VAL A 175 21.03 -1.71 -0.99
N LEU A 176 20.97 -1.07 0.17
CA LEU A 176 20.00 -0.03 0.46
C LEU A 176 20.42 1.30 -0.18
N CYS A 177 19.59 1.77 -1.10
CA CYS A 177 19.80 2.96 -1.90
C CYS A 177 18.84 4.06 -1.43
N HIS A 178 19.38 5.08 -0.75
CA HIS A 178 18.61 6.30 -0.48
C HIS A 178 18.22 6.98 -1.78
N VAL A 179 16.95 7.30 -1.93
CA VAL A 179 16.44 8.07 -3.06
C VAL A 179 15.84 9.38 -2.59
N ASN A 180 15.87 10.38 -3.46
CA ASN A 180 15.09 11.59 -3.26
C ASN A 180 13.59 11.20 -3.19
N GLY A 181 12.87 11.69 -2.18
CA GLY A 181 11.43 11.45 -2.07
C GLY A 181 10.64 11.92 -3.29
N ASP A 182 11.10 12.95 -4.00
CA ASP A 182 10.49 13.36 -5.26
C ASP A 182 10.73 12.35 -6.39
N ALA A 183 11.90 11.70 -6.44
CA ALA A 183 12.17 10.62 -7.38
C ALA A 183 11.34 9.38 -7.03
N MET A 184 11.10 9.12 -5.74
CA MET A 184 10.21 8.06 -5.29
C MET A 184 8.77 8.27 -5.81
N VAL A 185 8.27 9.51 -5.87
CA VAL A 185 6.97 9.82 -6.49
C VAL A 185 6.95 9.43 -7.96
N GLN A 186 8.04 9.70 -8.70
CA GLN A 186 8.14 9.31 -10.11
C GLN A 186 8.15 7.79 -10.28
N ASN A 187 8.87 7.06 -9.41
CA ASN A 187 8.89 5.60 -9.43
C ASN A 187 7.53 4.98 -9.06
N ALA A 188 6.81 5.60 -8.12
CA ALA A 188 5.47 5.18 -7.72
C ALA A 188 4.40 5.48 -8.79
N TYR A 189 4.69 6.34 -9.76
CA TYR A 189 3.70 6.86 -10.70
C TYR A 189 2.89 5.77 -11.40
N LEU A 190 3.50 4.67 -11.83
CA LEU A 190 2.78 3.62 -12.56
C LEU A 190 1.96 2.69 -11.66
N GLY A 191 2.30 2.58 -10.38
CA GLY A 191 1.67 1.63 -9.46
C GLY A 191 0.48 2.17 -8.67
N PHE A 192 0.32 3.50 -8.64
CA PHE A 192 -0.72 4.18 -7.86
C PHE A 192 -1.70 4.91 -8.77
N ASP A 193 -2.94 5.05 -8.30
CA ASP A 193 -4.03 5.73 -9.00
C ASP A 193 -3.87 7.25 -8.88
N ASP A 194 -3.71 7.71 -7.63
CA ASP A 194 -3.55 9.12 -7.27
C ASP A 194 -2.23 9.32 -6.50
N LEU A 195 -1.51 10.40 -6.81
CA LEU A 195 -0.24 10.75 -6.16
C LEU A 195 -0.30 12.17 -5.61
N TYR A 196 0.14 12.35 -4.37
CA TYR A 196 0.14 13.63 -3.69
C TYR A 196 1.53 13.99 -3.19
N VAL A 197 1.89 15.26 -3.34
CA VAL A 197 3.13 15.84 -2.81
C VAL A 197 2.75 16.94 -1.84
N LEU A 198 2.90 16.65 -0.56
CA LEU A 198 2.59 17.56 0.54
C LEU A 198 3.83 18.37 0.86
N THR A 199 3.71 19.69 0.78
CA THR A 199 4.82 20.64 0.95
C THR A 199 4.36 21.90 1.69
N LEU A 200 5.30 22.75 2.08
CA LEU A 200 4.98 24.10 2.56
C LEU A 200 4.54 25.01 1.39
N GLU A 201 3.61 25.93 1.65
CA GLU A 201 3.10 26.94 0.68
C GLU A 201 4.20 27.62 -0.14
N GLY A 202 5.26 28.11 0.51
CA GLY A 202 6.37 28.78 -0.18
C GLY A 202 7.19 27.89 -1.13
N ARG A 203 6.88 26.60 -1.25
CA ARG A 203 7.54 25.64 -2.15
C ARG A 203 6.60 25.05 -3.20
N GLU A 204 5.32 25.40 -3.15
CA GLU A 204 4.28 24.83 -4.00
C GLU A 204 4.58 25.02 -5.49
N ASP A 205 4.83 26.25 -5.92
CA ASP A 205 5.05 26.58 -7.33
C ASP A 205 6.22 25.80 -7.93
N LYS A 206 7.33 25.73 -7.19
CA LYS A 206 8.50 24.95 -7.60
C LYS A 206 8.17 23.47 -7.75
N LYS A 207 7.36 22.91 -6.85
CA LYS A 207 6.92 21.51 -6.92
C LYS A 207 5.95 21.27 -8.06
N ARG A 208 5.00 22.19 -8.30
CA ARG A 208 4.08 22.12 -9.45
C ARG A 208 4.85 22.10 -10.76
N GLN A 209 5.85 22.97 -10.91
CA GLN A 209 6.71 22.97 -12.08
C GLN A 209 7.52 21.66 -12.22
N GLN A 210 8.08 21.16 -11.12
CA GLN A 210 8.84 19.90 -11.10
C GLN A 210 8.00 18.71 -11.57
N PHE A 211 6.71 18.68 -11.23
CA PHE A 211 5.81 17.57 -11.56
C PHE A 211 4.83 17.88 -12.71
N ALA A 212 5.03 18.98 -13.45
CA ALA A 212 4.11 19.41 -14.50
C ALA A 212 3.86 18.37 -15.61
N LYS A 213 4.80 17.43 -15.83
CA LYS A 213 4.68 16.35 -16.81
C LYS A 213 3.95 15.11 -16.29
N LEU A 214 3.52 15.10 -15.02
CA LEU A 214 2.89 13.97 -14.36
C LEU A 214 1.45 14.36 -13.94
N PRO A 215 0.44 14.22 -14.83
CA PRO A 215 -0.90 14.76 -14.61
C PRO A 215 -1.64 14.17 -13.40
N ARG A 216 -1.24 12.99 -12.91
CA ARG A 216 -1.81 12.35 -11.71
C ARG A 216 -1.15 12.79 -10.39
N VAL A 217 -0.12 13.63 -10.46
CA VAL A 217 0.56 14.16 -9.28
C VAL A 217 -0.07 15.50 -8.89
N SER A 218 -0.70 15.53 -7.72
CA SER A 218 -1.25 16.74 -7.11
C SER A 218 -0.30 17.29 -6.04
N VAL A 219 0.05 18.57 -6.15
CA VAL A 219 0.82 19.26 -5.11
C VAL A 219 -0.16 19.92 -4.15
N VAL A 220 -0.01 19.62 -2.86
CA VAL A 220 -0.82 20.17 -1.77
C VAL A 220 0.10 20.93 -0.83
N SER A 221 -0.26 22.18 -0.54
CA SER A 221 0.50 23.05 0.33
C SER A 221 -0.14 23.19 1.70
N PHE A 222 0.71 23.36 2.71
CA PHE A 222 0.30 23.66 4.08
C PHE A 222 1.00 24.93 4.56
N PRO A 223 0.33 25.77 5.37
CA PRO A 223 0.92 26.97 5.91
C PRO A 223 2.12 26.63 6.79
N ARG A 224 3.11 27.52 6.81
CA ARG A 224 4.23 27.40 7.75
C ARG A 224 3.72 27.78 9.14
N LEU A 225 3.81 26.86 10.09
CA LEU A 225 3.57 27.19 11.50
C LEU A 225 4.71 28.09 11.98
N ASP A 226 4.36 29.25 12.53
CA ASP A 226 5.31 30.13 13.19
C ASP A 226 5.98 29.40 14.36
N SER A 227 7.25 29.74 14.64
CA SER A 227 8.01 29.06 15.70
C SER A 227 7.36 29.19 17.09
N THR A 228 6.49 30.18 17.29
CA THR A 228 5.73 30.41 18.52
C THR A 228 4.65 29.37 18.80
N SER A 229 4.09 28.70 17.78
CA SER A 229 3.01 27.71 17.97
C SER A 229 3.51 26.28 18.23
N ARG A 230 4.83 26.04 18.20
CA ARG A 230 5.41 24.70 18.42
C ARG A 230 5.50 24.25 19.89
N ASN A 231 5.29 25.16 20.85
CA ASN A 231 5.43 24.87 22.29
C ASN A 231 4.08 24.66 23.00
N ALA A 232 2.98 24.46 22.27
CA ALA A 232 1.64 24.45 22.85
C ALA A 232 1.10 23.05 23.22
N PHE A 233 1.89 21.98 23.05
CA PHE A 233 1.48 20.60 23.33
C PHE A 233 2.55 19.84 24.10
#